data_AF-A0A0R2JQ34-F1
#
_entry.id   AF-A0A0R2JQ34-F1
#
_cell.length_a   1.000
_cell.length_b   1.000
_cell.length_c   1.000
_cell.angle_alpha   90.00
_cell.angle_beta   90.00
_cell.angle_gamma   90.00
#
_symmetry.space_group_name_H-M   'P 1'
#
loop_
_entity.id
_entity.type
_entity.pdbx_description
1 polymer ?
#
loop_
_entity_poly.entity_id
_entity_poly.type
_entity_poly.pdbx_seq_one_letter_code
_entity_poly.pdbx_strand_id
1 'polypeptide(L)'
;MEPVYVFTWDNISVNAYSFGSQIAYPKPMTVQYQNSLQPSGRPLYTWASTDVQLATDTGTRPNSVLPILKPGVRYHLILDMDVTPVQSVGISIEFFDYDGQLLNHSFGAEQVLDFVFPEAAADYKISLVKFNNEQVEFRTLMLFETDLYAAYEFDWTHAGRMIRFNRKQSHKPYNQVSVVFKHQYQPIDTVYVNPATPVTYTIEMDRMDADEIGPFVQMLLDELKVDWNHTTQLEVTGIGLGTAEVVQQFKQAWHTTIR
;
A
#
# COMPACT_ATOMS: atom_id res chain seq x y z
N MET A 1 -8.44 -11.01 11.93
CA MET A 1 -7.51 -10.31 11.02
C MET A 1 -8.25 -9.09 10.52
N GLU A 2 -7.61 -7.93 10.58
CA GLU A 2 -8.18 -6.64 10.18
C GLU A 2 -7.46 -6.16 8.91
N PRO A 3 -8.19 -5.65 7.90
CA PRO A 3 -7.59 -5.25 6.64
C PRO A 3 -6.95 -3.87 6.74
N VAL A 4 -5.77 -3.74 6.14
CA VAL A 4 -5.11 -2.50 5.75
C VAL A 4 -5.04 -2.52 4.23
N TYR A 5 -5.54 -1.48 3.59
CA TYR A 5 -5.51 -1.41 2.13
C TYR A 5 -4.30 -0.59 1.69
N VAL A 6 -3.52 -1.14 0.78
CA VAL A 6 -2.27 -0.55 0.27
C VAL A 6 -2.49 -0.23 -1.21
N PHE A 7 -2.28 1.02 -1.57
CA PHE A 7 -2.46 1.54 -2.90
C PHE A 7 -1.08 1.92 -3.45
N THR A 8 -0.78 1.42 -4.64
CA THR A 8 0.39 1.74 -5.43
C THR A 8 -0.06 2.37 -6.75
N TRP A 9 0.84 3.11 -7.38
CA TRP A 9 0.60 3.74 -8.66
C TRP A 9 0.99 2.74 -9.75
N ASP A 10 0.02 2.28 -10.55
CA ASP A 10 0.30 1.33 -11.64
C ASP A 10 1.14 1.94 -12.76
N ASN A 11 1.76 1.07 -13.55
CA ASN A 11 2.51 1.49 -14.74
C ASN A 11 1.59 1.76 -15.97
N ILE A 12 0.27 1.83 -15.77
CA ILE A 12 -0.71 2.00 -16.84
C ILE A 12 -1.18 3.46 -16.82
N SER A 13 -0.91 4.19 -17.90
CA SER A 13 -1.10 5.65 -17.96
C SER A 13 -2.54 6.14 -17.89
N VAL A 14 -3.55 5.26 -17.89
CA VAL A 14 -4.98 5.64 -17.96
C VAL A 14 -5.47 6.41 -16.74
N ASN A 15 -4.90 6.11 -15.57
CA ASN A 15 -5.26 6.74 -14.30
C ASN A 15 -4.40 7.98 -13.99
N ALA A 16 -3.32 8.19 -14.75
CA ALA A 16 -2.37 9.28 -14.57
C ALA A 16 -2.65 10.44 -15.53
N TYR A 17 -2.45 11.68 -15.07
CA TYR A 17 -2.38 12.82 -15.97
C TYR A 17 -1.08 12.75 -16.77
N SER A 18 -1.14 12.24 -18.01
CA SER A 18 0.06 11.99 -18.83
C SER A 18 0.42 13.14 -19.78
N PHE A 19 -0.49 14.07 -20.05
CA PHE A 19 -0.25 15.14 -21.04
C PHE A 19 0.88 16.09 -20.61
N GLY A 20 1.99 16.06 -21.34
CA GLY A 20 3.18 16.86 -21.04
C GLY A 20 3.93 16.42 -19.77
N SER A 21 3.69 15.21 -19.28
CA SER A 21 4.27 14.69 -18.03
C SER A 21 5.42 13.74 -18.31
N GLN A 22 6.43 13.77 -17.46
CA GLN A 22 7.46 12.75 -17.40
C GLN A 22 7.14 11.82 -16.24
N ILE A 23 6.96 10.53 -16.53
CA ILE A 23 6.65 9.50 -15.52
C ILE A 23 7.70 8.41 -15.62
N ALA A 24 8.39 8.13 -14.51
CA ALA A 24 9.43 7.12 -14.42
C ALA A 24 9.20 6.19 -13.23
N TYR A 25 9.70 4.95 -13.36
CA TYR A 25 9.54 3.89 -12.36
C TYR A 25 10.94 3.39 -11.94
N PRO A 26 11.69 4.19 -11.14
CA PRO A 26 13.10 3.94 -10.88
C PRO A 26 13.35 2.71 -9.97
N LYS A 27 12.37 2.33 -9.16
CA LYS A 27 12.42 1.20 -8.22
C LYS A 27 11.04 0.53 -8.15
N PRO A 28 10.95 -0.72 -7.69
CA PRO A 28 9.67 -1.32 -7.33
C PRO A 28 8.87 -0.39 -6.41
N MET A 29 7.57 -0.25 -6.66
CA MET A 29 6.63 0.61 -5.93
C MET A 29 6.92 2.12 -5.92
N THR A 30 7.99 2.60 -6.55
CA THR A 30 8.31 4.04 -6.59
C THR A 30 7.96 4.62 -7.94
N VAL A 31 7.21 5.72 -7.96
CA VAL A 31 6.86 6.46 -9.17
C VAL A 31 7.35 7.90 -9.05
N GLN A 32 8.13 8.33 -10.04
CA GLN A 32 8.53 9.71 -10.20
C GLN A 32 7.66 10.38 -11.26
N TYR A 33 7.03 11.50 -10.88
CA TYR A 33 6.17 12.29 -11.74
C TYR A 33 6.67 13.73 -11.81
N GLN A 34 6.77 14.29 -13.02
CA GLN A 34 7.10 15.70 -13.22
C GLN A 34 6.22 16.31 -14.30
N ASN A 35 5.56 17.42 -13.96
CA ASN A 35 4.82 18.24 -14.93
C ASN A 35 4.60 19.66 -14.41
N SER A 36 5.50 20.59 -14.74
CA SER A 36 5.37 22.00 -14.34
C SER A 36 4.21 22.74 -15.03
N LEU A 37 3.71 22.23 -16.17
CA LEU A 37 2.65 22.88 -16.97
C LEU A 37 1.24 22.39 -16.65
N GLN A 38 1.09 21.29 -15.90
CA GLN A 38 -0.22 20.82 -15.48
C GLN A 38 -0.94 21.90 -14.65
N PRO A 39 -2.21 22.22 -14.95
CA PRO A 39 -3.00 23.15 -14.15
C PRO A 39 -3.20 22.67 -12.70
N SER A 40 -3.16 23.60 -11.75
CA SER A 40 -3.52 23.33 -10.36
C SER A 40 -4.97 22.85 -10.23
N GLY A 41 -5.25 22.06 -9.19
CA GLY A 41 -6.55 21.47 -8.89
C GLY A 41 -6.88 20.21 -9.70
N ARG A 42 -5.97 19.73 -10.56
CA ARG A 42 -6.18 18.50 -11.33
C ARG A 42 -5.53 17.29 -10.64
N PRO A 43 -6.16 16.11 -10.70
CA PRO A 43 -5.52 14.87 -10.28
C PRO A 43 -4.22 14.61 -11.05
N LEU A 44 -3.16 14.23 -10.35
CA LEU A 44 -1.97 13.59 -10.88
C LEU A 44 -2.26 12.13 -11.22
N TYR A 45 -2.96 11.46 -10.31
CA TYR A 45 -3.33 10.06 -10.38
C TYR A 45 -4.64 9.84 -9.64
N THR A 46 -5.48 8.91 -10.11
CA THR A 46 -6.76 8.54 -9.49
C THR A 46 -6.86 7.02 -9.34
N TRP A 47 -7.10 6.55 -8.12
CA TRP A 47 -7.60 5.21 -7.87
C TRP A 47 -9.12 5.24 -7.89
N ALA A 48 -9.71 4.46 -8.79
CA ALA A 48 -11.15 4.29 -8.94
C ALA A 48 -11.44 2.82 -9.23
N SER A 49 -12.61 2.34 -8.82
CA SER A 49 -13.10 1.04 -9.30
C SER A 49 -13.28 1.13 -10.82
N THR A 50 -12.58 0.29 -11.57
CA THR A 50 -12.75 0.24 -13.02
C THR A 50 -14.05 -0.50 -13.33
N ASP A 51 -15.03 0.20 -13.92
CA ASP A 51 -16.23 -0.44 -14.46
C ASP A 51 -15.80 -1.48 -15.51
N VAL A 52 -16.31 -2.71 -15.39
CA VAL A 52 -16.05 -3.83 -16.31
C VAL A 52 -16.36 -3.45 -17.76
N GLN A 53 -17.37 -2.59 -17.98
CA GLN A 53 -17.75 -2.12 -19.29
C GLN A 53 -16.75 -1.09 -19.85
N LEU A 54 -16.31 -0.14 -19.01
CA LEU A 54 -15.27 0.83 -19.38
C LEU A 54 -13.94 0.14 -19.72
N ALA A 55 -13.54 -0.86 -18.91
CA ALA A 55 -12.40 -1.72 -19.18
C ALA A 55 -12.49 -2.40 -20.56
N THR A 56 -13.67 -2.90 -20.91
CA THR A 56 -13.91 -3.55 -22.21
C THR A 56 -13.82 -2.55 -23.36
N ASP A 57 -14.42 -1.37 -23.21
CA ASP A 57 -14.48 -0.33 -24.26
C ASP A 57 -13.12 0.35 -24.50
N THR A 58 -12.28 0.47 -23.48
CA THR A 58 -10.93 1.03 -23.60
C THR A 58 -9.85 -0.02 -23.87
N GLY A 59 -10.23 -1.30 -23.99
CA GLY A 59 -9.29 -2.42 -24.11
C GLY A 59 -8.37 -2.58 -22.90
N THR A 60 -8.76 -2.02 -21.75
CA THR A 60 -8.00 -2.05 -20.49
C THR A 60 -8.51 -3.20 -19.65
N ARG A 61 -7.65 -4.07 -19.11
CA ARG A 61 -8.13 -5.07 -18.14
C ARG A 61 -8.65 -4.32 -16.90
N PRO A 62 -9.79 -4.71 -16.30
CA PRO A 62 -10.17 -4.14 -15.01
C PRO A 62 -9.06 -4.51 -14.02
N ASN A 63 -8.26 -3.52 -13.67
CA ASN A 63 -6.98 -3.66 -12.98
C ASN A 63 -7.02 -3.06 -11.58
N SER A 64 -8.15 -2.50 -11.15
CA SER A 64 -8.33 -1.89 -9.84
C SER A 64 -9.77 -2.07 -9.40
N VAL A 65 -9.96 -2.78 -8.27
CA VAL A 65 -11.22 -2.82 -7.53
C VAL A 65 -10.95 -2.16 -6.19
N LEU A 66 -11.64 -1.05 -5.91
CA LEU A 66 -11.49 -0.40 -4.62
C LEU A 66 -12.07 -1.29 -3.52
N PRO A 67 -11.45 -1.31 -2.33
CA PRO A 67 -12.01 -2.00 -1.19
C PRO A 67 -13.38 -1.47 -0.80
N ILE A 68 -14.30 -2.37 -0.46
CA ILE A 68 -15.62 -1.98 0.07
C ILE A 68 -15.43 -1.46 1.50
N LEU A 69 -15.79 -0.21 1.71
CA LEU A 69 -15.75 0.44 3.02
C LEU A 69 -17.09 0.29 3.75
N LYS A 70 -17.04 0.30 5.09
CA LYS A 70 -18.23 0.14 5.93
C LYS A 70 -18.93 1.51 6.11
N PRO A 71 -20.24 1.61 5.81
CA PRO A 71 -21.05 2.80 6.10
C PRO A 71 -20.87 3.29 7.54
N GLY A 72 -20.67 4.60 7.71
CA GLY A 72 -20.55 5.25 9.01
C GLY A 72 -19.22 5.01 9.75
N VAL A 73 -18.31 4.21 9.18
CA VAL A 73 -16.99 3.95 9.78
C VAL A 73 -16.01 5.05 9.40
N ARG A 74 -15.16 5.41 10.37
CA ARG A 74 -14.08 6.38 10.18
C ARG A 74 -12.82 5.69 9.67
N TYR A 75 -12.22 6.31 8.67
CA TYR A 75 -11.00 5.84 8.04
C TYR A 75 -9.91 6.90 8.10
N HIS A 76 -8.67 6.43 8.10
CA HIS A 76 -7.45 7.23 8.06
C HIS A 76 -6.65 6.87 6.79
N LEU A 77 -6.42 7.87 5.94
CA LEU A 77 -5.51 7.78 4.80
C LEU A 77 -4.16 8.36 5.19
N ILE A 78 -3.10 7.66 4.82
CA ILE A 78 -1.73 8.17 4.88
C ILE A 78 -1.02 7.93 3.55
N LEU A 79 -0.27 8.93 3.12
CA LEU A 79 0.45 8.96 1.86
C LEU A 79 1.95 9.01 2.15
N ASP A 80 2.71 8.11 1.55
CA ASP A 80 4.17 8.18 1.55
C ASP A 80 4.65 8.73 0.20
N MET A 81 5.11 9.97 0.22
CA MET A 81 5.69 10.63 -0.95
C MET A 81 6.64 11.76 -0.56
N ASP A 82 7.56 12.07 -1.46
CA ASP A 82 8.30 13.33 -1.44
C ASP A 82 7.78 14.25 -2.54
N VAL A 83 7.55 15.51 -2.20
CA VAL A 83 7.02 16.50 -3.15
C VAL A 83 7.83 17.77 -3.12
N THR A 84 8.12 18.28 -4.31
CA THR A 84 8.80 19.56 -4.51
C THR A 84 7.91 20.45 -5.36
N PRO A 85 7.55 21.65 -4.88
CA PRO A 85 7.71 22.17 -3.52
C PRO A 85 6.96 21.35 -2.45
N VAL A 86 7.30 21.54 -1.17
CA VAL A 86 6.56 20.92 -0.05
C VAL A 86 5.09 21.36 -0.06
N GLN A 87 4.17 20.48 0.33
CA GLN A 87 2.71 20.72 0.34
C GLN A 87 2.12 21.11 -1.04
N SER A 88 2.78 20.72 -2.13
CA SER A 88 2.33 21.01 -3.49
C SER A 88 1.38 19.96 -4.08
N VAL A 89 1.13 18.87 -3.36
CA VAL A 89 0.20 17.80 -3.71
C VAL A 89 -0.56 17.39 -2.45
N GLY A 90 -1.85 17.13 -2.58
CA GLY A 90 -2.72 16.66 -1.49
C GLY A 90 -3.54 15.45 -1.91
N ILE A 91 -4.39 14.99 -1.00
CA ILE A 91 -5.26 13.83 -1.17
C ILE A 91 -6.71 14.33 -1.27
N SER A 92 -7.46 13.86 -2.26
CA SER A 92 -8.91 13.99 -2.26
C SER A 92 -9.58 12.62 -2.29
N ILE A 93 -10.72 12.52 -1.64
CA ILE A 93 -11.65 11.39 -1.77
C ILE A 93 -13.03 11.92 -2.17
N GLU A 94 -13.62 11.32 -3.19
CA GLU A 94 -14.97 11.62 -3.69
C GLU A 94 -15.86 10.41 -3.43
N PHE A 95 -17.09 10.61 -2.94
CA PHE A 95 -18.04 9.54 -2.63
C PHE A 95 -19.24 9.61 -3.57
N PHE A 96 -19.66 8.47 -4.08
CA PHE A 96 -20.73 8.35 -5.07
C PHE A 96 -21.85 7.45 -4.56
N ASP A 97 -23.10 7.77 -4.90
CA ASP A 97 -24.23 6.88 -4.67
C ASP A 97 -24.29 5.75 -5.72
N TYR A 98 -25.30 4.89 -5.61
CA TYR A 98 -25.53 3.77 -6.54
C TYR A 98 -25.80 4.23 -7.99
N ASP A 99 -26.27 5.46 -8.20
CA ASP A 99 -26.51 6.03 -9.52
C ASP A 99 -25.27 6.75 -10.08
N GLY A 100 -24.15 6.73 -9.34
CA GLY A 100 -22.90 7.39 -9.71
C GLY A 100 -22.89 8.90 -9.49
N GLN A 101 -23.84 9.45 -8.73
CA GLN A 101 -23.87 10.88 -8.40
C GLN A 101 -22.94 11.17 -7.22
N LEU A 102 -22.18 12.27 -7.33
CA LEU A 102 -21.31 12.74 -6.26
C LEU A 102 -22.17 13.15 -5.05
N LEU A 103 -22.00 12.44 -3.94
CA LEU A 103 -22.65 12.74 -2.67
C LEU A 103 -21.87 13.77 -1.87
N ASN A 104 -20.56 13.57 -1.75
CA ASN A 104 -19.67 14.42 -0.98
C ASN A 104 -18.23 14.20 -1.42
N HIS A 105 -17.33 15.09 -1.01
CA HIS A 105 -15.89 14.90 -1.13
C HIS A 105 -15.19 15.37 0.14
N SER A 106 -13.97 14.90 0.33
CA SER A 106 -13.07 15.37 1.38
C SER A 106 -11.69 15.59 0.78
N PHE A 107 -10.98 16.58 1.33
CA PHE A 107 -9.70 16.99 0.81
C PHE A 107 -8.73 17.31 1.95
N GLY A 108 -7.50 16.85 1.82
CA GLY A 108 -6.38 17.17 2.70
C GLY A 108 -5.19 17.67 1.88
N ALA A 109 -4.68 18.86 2.21
CA ALA A 109 -3.42 19.36 1.64
C ALA A 109 -2.18 18.68 2.24
N GLU A 110 -2.38 17.95 3.33
CA GLU A 110 -1.35 17.15 4.00
C GLU A 110 -1.28 15.74 3.41
N GLN A 111 -0.26 14.99 3.81
CA GLN A 111 -0.09 13.58 3.47
C GLN A 111 -1.01 12.65 4.28
N VAL A 112 -1.99 13.21 4.98
CA VAL A 112 -2.98 12.48 5.77
C VAL A 112 -4.39 13.03 5.50
N LEU A 113 -5.38 12.16 5.56
CA LEU A 113 -6.79 12.54 5.44
C LEU A 113 -7.68 11.60 6.25
N ASP A 114 -8.40 12.15 7.23
CA ASP A 114 -9.46 11.45 7.94
C ASP A 114 -10.82 11.69 7.28
N PHE A 115 -11.62 10.64 7.15
CA PHE A 115 -12.99 10.76 6.64
C PHE A 115 -13.91 9.72 7.27
N VAL A 116 -15.22 9.93 7.16
CA VAL A 116 -16.24 8.94 7.47
C VAL A 116 -16.87 8.49 6.16
N PHE A 117 -16.91 7.19 5.92
CA PHE A 117 -17.55 6.68 4.71
C PHE A 117 -19.07 6.91 4.80
N PRO A 118 -19.68 7.73 3.92
CA PRO A 118 -21.08 8.13 4.06
C PRO A 118 -22.06 6.94 3.99
N GLU A 119 -23.17 7.00 4.73
CA GLU A 119 -24.16 5.90 4.74
C GLU A 119 -24.80 5.62 3.38
N ALA A 120 -24.98 6.66 2.57
CA ALA A 120 -25.58 6.55 1.24
C ALA A 120 -24.55 6.25 0.13
N ALA A 121 -23.25 6.20 0.44
CA ALA A 121 -22.21 5.97 -0.54
C ALA A 121 -22.13 4.48 -0.94
N ALA A 122 -22.10 4.24 -2.25
CA ALA A 122 -21.90 2.93 -2.85
C ALA A 122 -20.48 2.75 -3.40
N ASP A 123 -19.82 3.85 -3.79
CA ASP A 123 -18.48 3.85 -4.36
C ASP A 123 -17.70 5.10 -3.96
N TYR A 124 -16.39 5.12 -4.24
CA TYR A 124 -15.54 6.27 -4.02
C TYR A 124 -14.40 6.34 -5.03
N LYS A 125 -13.68 7.45 -5.06
CA LYS A 125 -12.41 7.62 -5.79
C LYS A 125 -11.42 8.33 -4.90
N ILE A 126 -10.16 7.93 -4.97
CA ILE A 126 -9.06 8.62 -4.28
C ILE A 126 -8.14 9.22 -5.34
N SER A 127 -7.76 10.48 -5.16
CA SER A 127 -6.90 11.18 -6.10
C SER A 127 -5.76 11.90 -5.40
N LEU A 128 -4.58 11.88 -6.03
CA LEU A 128 -3.50 12.80 -5.70
C LEU A 128 -3.75 14.10 -6.46
N VAL A 129 -4.01 15.21 -5.78
CA VAL A 129 -4.39 16.48 -6.42
C VAL A 129 -3.21 17.44 -6.45
N LYS A 130 -2.88 17.94 -7.64
CA LYS A 130 -1.81 18.92 -7.84
C LYS A 130 -2.22 20.32 -7.37
N PHE A 131 -1.34 21.02 -6.66
CA PHE A 131 -1.41 22.48 -6.46
C PHE A 131 -0.32 23.18 -7.28
N ASN A 132 0.82 23.46 -6.66
CA ASN A 132 1.96 24.12 -7.27
C ASN A 132 3.15 23.15 -7.39
N ASN A 133 2.90 21.92 -7.85
CA ASN A 133 3.92 20.87 -7.88
C ASN A 133 4.83 20.95 -9.10
N GLU A 134 6.11 20.65 -8.89
CA GLU A 134 7.11 20.46 -9.94
C GLU A 134 7.49 18.97 -10.06
N GLN A 135 7.70 18.31 -8.93
CA GLN A 135 8.10 16.91 -8.86
C GLN A 135 7.41 16.16 -7.72
N VAL A 136 7.01 14.92 -7.98
CA VAL A 136 6.55 13.96 -6.99
C VAL A 136 7.41 12.71 -7.09
N GLU A 137 7.84 12.18 -5.95
CA GLU A 137 8.24 10.79 -5.79
C GLU A 137 7.21 10.10 -4.90
N PHE A 138 6.30 9.37 -5.51
CA PHE A 138 5.26 8.60 -4.83
C PHE A 138 5.77 7.19 -4.51
N ARG A 139 5.45 6.71 -3.32
CA ARG A 139 5.74 5.32 -2.91
C ARG A 139 4.45 4.55 -2.66
N THR A 140 3.55 5.07 -1.83
CA THR A 140 2.31 4.36 -1.52
C THR A 140 1.26 5.26 -0.89
N LEU A 141 0.01 4.79 -0.87
CA LEU A 141 -1.05 5.31 -0.01
C LEU A 141 -1.64 4.13 0.77
N MET A 142 -1.87 4.30 2.07
CA MET A 142 -2.50 3.29 2.91
C MET A 142 -3.81 3.82 3.50
N LEU A 143 -4.79 2.93 3.60
CA LEU A 143 -6.11 3.17 4.16
C LEU A 143 -6.36 2.22 5.32
N PHE A 144 -6.69 2.80 6.47
CA PHE A 144 -6.99 2.09 7.71
C PHE A 144 -8.38 2.45 8.21
N GLU A 145 -9.05 1.53 8.90
CA GLU A 145 -10.04 1.96 9.90
C GLU A 145 -9.30 2.72 11.02
N THR A 146 -9.86 3.83 11.50
CA THR A 146 -9.14 4.73 12.43
C THR A 146 -8.72 4.05 13.72
N ASP A 147 -9.53 3.13 14.25
CA ASP A 147 -9.21 2.38 15.47
C ASP A 147 -8.01 1.45 15.27
N LEU A 148 -7.89 0.86 14.07
CA LEU A 148 -6.74 0.04 13.70
C LEU A 148 -5.48 0.90 13.59
N TYR A 149 -5.55 2.06 12.91
CA TYR A 149 -4.43 3.01 12.85
C TYR A 149 -3.98 3.46 14.25
N ALA A 150 -4.93 3.69 15.17
CA ALA A 150 -4.60 4.06 16.54
C ALA A 150 -3.82 2.97 17.28
N ALA A 151 -4.10 1.69 17.01
CA ALA A 151 -3.48 0.54 17.68
C ALA A 151 -2.08 0.18 17.16
N TYR A 152 -1.72 0.60 15.94
CA TYR A 152 -0.48 0.20 15.27
C TYR A 152 0.44 1.38 14.96
N GLU A 153 1.73 1.10 15.02
CA GLU A 153 2.79 1.84 14.33
C GLU A 153 3.18 1.05 13.09
N PHE A 154 3.60 1.75 12.05
CA PHE A 154 4.18 1.10 10.89
C PHE A 154 5.35 1.89 10.36
N ASP A 155 6.20 1.20 9.62
CA ASP A 155 7.31 1.79 8.90
C ASP A 155 7.59 1.00 7.63
N TRP A 156 8.07 1.76 6.65
CA TRP A 156 8.61 1.25 5.41
C TRP A 156 10.03 0.78 5.65
N THR A 157 10.31 -0.43 5.17
CA THR A 157 11.62 -1.06 5.22
C THR A 157 11.92 -1.61 3.82
N HIS A 158 13.20 -1.78 3.49
CA HIS A 158 13.70 -2.21 2.19
C HIS A 158 13.10 -1.54 0.94
N ALA A 159 13.64 -0.40 0.51
CA ALA A 159 13.31 0.23 -0.78
C ALA A 159 11.80 0.35 -1.12
N GLY A 160 10.92 0.35 -0.11
CA GLY A 160 9.46 0.42 -0.25
C GLY A 160 8.72 -0.93 -0.26
N ARG A 161 9.42 -2.07 -0.39
CA ARG A 161 8.83 -3.41 -0.58
C ARG A 161 8.37 -4.10 0.70
N MET A 162 8.76 -3.59 1.87
CA MET A 162 8.41 -4.20 3.15
C MET A 162 7.70 -3.21 4.06
N ILE A 163 6.54 -3.61 4.55
CA ILE A 163 5.77 -2.87 5.55
C ILE A 163 5.85 -3.64 6.86
N ARG A 164 6.39 -3.00 7.89
CA ARG A 164 6.32 -3.52 9.26
C ARG A 164 5.12 -2.89 9.94
N PHE A 165 4.25 -3.71 10.49
CA PHE A 165 3.19 -3.31 11.41
C PHE A 165 3.56 -3.77 12.82
N ASN A 166 3.69 -2.83 13.74
CA ASN A 166 3.96 -3.08 15.15
C ASN A 166 2.80 -2.57 15.99
N ARG A 167 2.25 -3.40 16.87
CA ARG A 167 1.21 -2.95 17.78
C ARG A 167 1.83 -2.09 18.90
N LYS A 168 1.31 -0.87 19.13
CA LYS A 168 1.90 0.14 20.04
C LYS A 168 2.10 -0.34 21.48
N GLN A 169 1.27 -1.25 21.96
CA GLN A 169 1.31 -1.78 23.32
C GLN A 169 2.16 -3.06 23.47
N SER A 170 2.80 -3.51 22.39
CA SER A 170 3.64 -4.70 22.41
C SER A 170 4.97 -4.42 23.09
N HIS A 171 5.35 -5.28 24.03
CA HIS A 171 6.65 -5.19 24.70
C HIS A 171 7.69 -5.97 23.90
N LYS A 172 8.82 -5.32 23.58
CA LYS A 172 9.99 -5.98 22.99
C LYS A 172 10.78 -6.71 24.08
N PRO A 173 11.43 -7.86 23.77
CA PRO A 173 11.46 -8.52 22.47
C PRO A 173 10.17 -9.30 22.17
N TYR A 174 9.84 -9.47 20.89
CA TYR A 174 8.63 -10.15 20.46
C TYR A 174 8.78 -11.67 20.57
N ASN A 175 7.87 -12.34 21.27
CA ASN A 175 7.82 -13.81 21.36
C ASN A 175 7.14 -14.46 20.15
N GLN A 176 6.30 -13.70 19.43
CA GLN A 176 5.57 -14.12 18.23
C GLN A 176 5.78 -13.09 17.11
N VAL A 177 6.15 -13.57 15.92
CA VAL A 177 6.38 -12.75 14.72
C VAL A 177 5.63 -13.37 13.55
N SER A 178 4.96 -12.53 12.75
CA SER A 178 4.36 -12.95 11.49
C SER A 178 5.12 -12.33 10.31
N VAL A 179 5.45 -13.14 9.31
CA VAL A 179 6.07 -12.72 8.06
C VAL A 179 5.17 -13.19 6.91
N VAL A 180 4.69 -12.25 6.11
CA VAL A 180 3.80 -12.49 4.98
C VAL A 180 4.54 -12.14 3.69
N PHE A 181 4.84 -13.15 2.90
CA PHE A 181 5.35 -12.98 1.54
C PHE A 181 4.20 -12.86 0.57
N LYS A 182 4.22 -11.83 -0.27
CA LYS A 182 3.14 -11.59 -1.20
C LYS A 182 3.66 -11.20 -2.57
N HIS A 183 3.09 -11.83 -3.58
CA HIS A 183 3.28 -11.39 -4.95
C HIS A 183 2.12 -10.47 -5.33
N GLN A 184 2.41 -9.18 -5.51
CA GLN A 184 1.40 -8.18 -5.88
C GLN A 184 1.29 -8.06 -7.40
N TYR A 185 0.06 -8.20 -7.91
CA TYR A 185 -0.24 -8.11 -9.35
C TYR A 185 -1.09 -6.89 -9.71
N GLN A 186 -1.52 -6.12 -8.70
CA GLN A 186 -2.54 -5.08 -8.84
C GLN A 186 -2.08 -3.81 -8.09
N PRO A 187 -2.45 -2.60 -8.54
CA PRO A 187 -2.21 -1.34 -7.84
C PRO A 187 -2.90 -1.22 -6.49
N ILE A 188 -3.86 -2.09 -6.18
CA ILE A 188 -4.53 -2.10 -4.88
C ILE A 188 -4.35 -3.47 -4.28
N ASP A 189 -3.94 -3.47 -3.02
CA ASP A 189 -3.73 -4.67 -2.26
C ASP A 189 -4.37 -4.59 -0.87
N THR A 190 -4.68 -5.77 -0.31
CA THR A 190 -5.18 -5.90 1.07
C THR A 190 -4.16 -6.67 1.90
N VAL A 191 -3.59 -6.00 2.89
CA VAL A 191 -2.75 -6.59 3.93
C VAL A 191 -3.62 -6.89 5.13
N TYR A 192 -3.44 -8.06 5.74
CA TYR A 192 -4.19 -8.46 6.93
C TYR A 192 -3.28 -8.41 8.13
N VAL A 193 -3.60 -7.55 9.10
CA VAL A 193 -2.92 -7.53 10.39
C VAL A 193 -3.70 -8.34 11.40
N ASN A 194 -2.99 -9.11 12.22
CA ASN A 194 -3.60 -9.90 13.28
C ASN A 194 -3.43 -9.18 14.62
N PRO A 195 -4.52 -8.74 15.29
CA PRO A 195 -4.46 -8.13 16.62
C PRO A 195 -3.77 -9.00 17.68
N ALA A 196 -3.78 -10.32 17.49
CA ALA A 196 -3.10 -11.27 18.38
C ALA A 196 -1.57 -11.32 18.17
N THR A 197 -1.07 -10.93 16.99
CA THR A 197 0.36 -10.95 16.68
C THR A 197 0.95 -9.56 16.94
N PRO A 198 1.99 -9.44 17.79
CA PRO A 198 2.51 -8.14 18.19
C PRO A 198 3.24 -7.39 17.05
N VAL A 199 3.82 -8.14 16.10
CA VAL A 199 4.50 -7.61 14.93
C VAL A 199 4.24 -8.45 13.69
N THR A 200 3.93 -7.78 12.57
CA THR A 200 3.72 -8.39 11.27
C THR A 200 4.59 -7.67 10.23
N TYR A 201 5.32 -8.44 9.44
CA TYR A 201 6.05 -7.95 8.27
C TYR A 201 5.31 -8.43 7.03
N THR A 202 4.94 -7.51 6.15
CA THR A 202 4.43 -7.84 4.82
C THR A 202 5.47 -7.44 3.80
N ILE A 203 5.87 -8.40 2.97
CA ILE A 203 6.97 -8.28 2.02
C ILE A 203 6.42 -8.54 0.64
N GLU A 204 6.42 -7.50 -0.20
CA GLU A 204 6.13 -7.60 -1.61
C GLU A 204 7.34 -8.15 -2.35
N MET A 205 7.11 -9.23 -3.10
CA MET A 205 8.12 -9.90 -3.91
C MET A 205 7.70 -10.03 -5.37
N ASP A 206 8.69 -9.90 -6.24
CA ASP A 206 8.57 -10.32 -7.64
C ASP A 206 8.74 -11.83 -7.73
N ARG A 207 8.51 -12.38 -8.93
CA ARG A 207 9.05 -13.70 -9.23
C ARG A 207 10.57 -13.65 -9.15
N MET A 208 11.10 -14.63 -8.46
CA MET A 208 12.53 -14.89 -8.33
C MET A 208 12.83 -16.27 -8.87
N ASP A 209 14.00 -16.41 -9.49
CA ASP A 209 14.57 -17.70 -9.82
C ASP A 209 15.13 -18.38 -8.55
N ALA A 210 15.29 -19.70 -8.59
CA ALA A 210 15.61 -20.49 -7.39
C ALA A 210 16.95 -20.10 -6.72
N ASP A 211 17.92 -19.64 -7.51
CA ASP A 211 19.23 -19.17 -7.06
C ASP A 211 19.19 -17.78 -6.42
N GLU A 212 18.14 -16.99 -6.66
CA GLU A 212 17.94 -15.66 -6.05
C GLU A 212 17.27 -15.73 -4.67
N ILE A 213 16.50 -16.79 -4.40
CA ILE A 213 15.70 -16.93 -3.18
C ILE A 213 16.59 -16.99 -1.93
N GLY A 214 17.67 -17.76 -1.94
CA GLY A 214 18.56 -17.91 -0.79
C GLY A 214 19.18 -16.58 -0.35
N PRO A 215 19.85 -15.83 -1.26
CA PRO A 215 20.35 -14.49 -0.99
C PRO A 215 19.27 -13.52 -0.49
N PHE A 216 18.08 -13.54 -1.10
CA PHE A 216 16.96 -12.71 -0.68
C PHE A 216 16.49 -13.03 0.75
N VAL A 217 16.34 -14.30 1.11
CA VAL A 217 15.97 -14.74 2.46
C VAL A 217 17.01 -14.30 3.49
N GLN A 218 18.30 -14.45 3.19
CA GLN A 218 19.37 -14.04 4.12
C GLN A 218 19.36 -12.53 4.33
N MET A 219 19.27 -11.76 3.25
CA MET A 219 19.14 -10.30 3.31
C MET A 219 17.96 -9.88 4.19
N LEU A 220 16.80 -10.52 4.03
CA LEU A 220 15.63 -10.24 4.87
C LEU A 220 15.87 -10.55 6.33
N LEU A 221 16.45 -11.70 6.67
CA LEU A 221 16.73 -12.05 8.07
C LEU A 221 17.63 -11.02 8.77
N ASP A 222 18.59 -10.45 8.03
CA ASP A 222 19.51 -9.42 8.54
C ASP A 222 18.81 -8.05 8.68
N GLU A 223 17.90 -7.72 7.78
CA GLU A 223 17.18 -6.43 7.79
C GLU A 223 16.00 -6.40 8.75
N LEU A 224 15.32 -7.53 8.93
CA LEU A 224 14.24 -7.69 9.88
C LEU A 224 14.79 -7.38 11.28
N LYS A 225 14.36 -6.25 11.83
CA LYS A 225 14.71 -5.76 13.18
C LYS A 225 14.04 -6.60 14.29
N VAL A 226 14.17 -7.92 14.22
CA VAL A 226 13.62 -8.91 15.12
C VAL A 226 14.75 -9.47 15.96
N ASP A 227 14.52 -9.55 17.27
CA ASP A 227 15.40 -10.33 18.14
C ASP A 227 15.00 -11.81 18.04
N TRP A 228 15.64 -12.50 17.10
CA TRP A 228 15.34 -13.89 16.78
C TRP A 228 15.57 -14.84 17.97
N ASN A 229 16.47 -14.50 18.91
CA ASN A 229 16.77 -15.33 20.09
C ASN A 229 15.60 -15.40 21.08
N HIS A 230 14.73 -14.39 21.07
CA HIS A 230 13.56 -14.31 21.94
C HIS A 230 12.25 -14.64 21.21
N THR A 231 12.33 -14.91 19.90
CA THR A 231 11.18 -15.28 19.07
C THR A 231 10.93 -16.78 19.15
N THR A 232 9.87 -17.18 19.85
CA THR A 232 9.50 -18.60 20.03
C THR A 232 8.46 -19.09 19.03
N GLN A 233 7.70 -18.18 18.44
CA GLN A 233 6.65 -18.47 17.48
C GLN A 233 6.86 -17.63 16.22
N LEU A 234 7.14 -18.30 15.10
CA LEU A 234 7.23 -17.67 13.79
C LEU A 234 6.12 -18.20 12.90
N GLU A 235 5.22 -17.31 12.48
CA GLU A 235 4.23 -17.57 11.45
C GLU A 235 4.76 -17.03 10.12
N VAL A 236 4.95 -17.91 9.13
CA VAL A 236 5.33 -17.49 7.78
C VAL A 236 4.26 -17.94 6.79
N THR A 237 3.71 -16.99 6.05
CA THR A 237 2.64 -17.19 5.08
C THR A 237 3.04 -16.67 3.72
N GLY A 238 2.70 -17.40 2.66
CA GLY A 238 2.88 -16.98 1.27
C GLY A 238 1.54 -16.77 0.59
N ILE A 239 1.37 -15.66 -0.12
CA ILE A 239 0.16 -15.32 -0.86
C ILE A 239 0.54 -15.04 -2.32
N GLY A 240 0.00 -15.86 -3.22
CA GLY A 240 0.26 -15.74 -4.66
C GLY A 240 1.35 -16.71 -5.17
N LEU A 241 1.45 -16.81 -6.49
CA LEU A 241 2.35 -17.75 -7.17
C LEU A 241 3.82 -17.36 -6.94
N GLY A 242 4.65 -18.34 -6.61
CA GLY A 242 6.09 -18.16 -6.36
C GLY A 242 6.47 -17.96 -4.89
N THR A 243 5.50 -17.75 -3.99
CA THR A 243 5.79 -17.51 -2.57
C THR A 243 6.14 -18.77 -1.77
N ALA A 244 5.72 -19.95 -2.23
CA ALA A 244 5.84 -21.20 -1.47
C ALA A 244 7.30 -21.58 -1.17
N GLU A 245 8.19 -21.43 -2.15
CA GLU A 245 9.60 -21.77 -2.00
C GLU A 245 10.33 -20.80 -1.06
N VAL A 246 10.05 -19.49 -1.19
CA VAL A 246 10.56 -18.46 -0.27
C VAL A 246 10.13 -18.75 1.17
N VAL A 247 8.85 -19.09 1.37
CA VAL A 247 8.32 -19.45 2.71
C VAL A 247 9.06 -20.65 3.30
N GLN A 248 9.33 -21.68 2.48
CA GLN A 248 10.07 -22.87 2.95
C GLN A 248 11.51 -22.53 3.33
N GLN A 249 12.23 -21.83 2.45
CA GLN A 249 13.62 -21.45 2.71
C GLN A 249 13.73 -20.49 3.90
N PHE A 250 12.81 -19.54 4.05
CA PHE A 250 12.78 -18.64 5.20
C PHE A 250 12.60 -19.37 6.53
N LYS A 251 11.65 -20.32 6.61
CA LYS A 251 11.46 -21.15 7.81
C LYS A 251 12.71 -21.99 8.12
N GLN A 252 13.32 -22.57 7.08
CA GLN A 252 14.54 -23.38 7.25
C GLN A 252 15.70 -22.52 7.76
N ALA A 253 15.92 -21.34 7.17
CA ALA A 253 16.96 -20.40 7.56
C ALA A 253 16.77 -19.94 9.02
N TRP A 254 15.54 -19.57 9.41
CA TRP A 254 15.21 -19.21 10.80
C TRP A 254 15.58 -20.31 11.80
N HIS A 255 15.27 -21.58 11.48
CA HIS A 255 15.63 -22.71 12.33
C HIS A 255 17.15 -22.93 12.45
N THR A 256 17.93 -22.56 11.43
CA THR A 256 19.39 -22.64 11.47
C THR A 256 20.05 -21.46 12.17
N THR A 257 19.44 -20.27 12.11
CA THR A 257 19.96 -19.04 12.73
C THR A 257 19.80 -19.01 14.25
N ILE A 258 18.81 -19.73 14.81
CA ILE A 258 18.52 -19.77 16.27
C ILE A 258 19.23 -20.95 16.99
N ARG A 259 20.25 -21.56 16.38
CA ARG A 259 21.08 -22.59 17.02
C ARG A 259 22.45 -22.10 17.41
#